data_AF-A0A423ES25-F1
#
_entry.id   AF-A0A423ES25-F1
#
_cell.length_a   1.000
_cell.length_b   1.000
_cell.length_c   1.000
_cell.angle_alpha   90.00
_cell.angle_beta   90.00
_cell.angle_gamma   90.00
#
_symmetry.space_group_name_H-M   'P 1'
#
loop_
_entity.id
_entity.type
_entity.pdbx_description
1 polymer ?
#
loop_
_entity_poly.entity_id
_entity_poly.type
_entity_poly.pdbx_seq_one_letter_code
_entity_poly.pdbx_strand_id
1 'polypeptide(L)'
;MKSWIANTKINALLGASSPKPDGVKVRRILIEYCDRYQKIYPFEILEQPLEFLKNDVNSDSKHGEMRALLRVAAEEYCISLNEIADALLELIDVPVLTTDQAKKIINHVFEAYSCNESPEDFIQREDAYLCKNLFEITSS
;
A
#
# COMPACT_ATOMS: atom_id res chain seq x y z
N MET A 1 -4.08 -12.31 -9.57
CA MET A 1 -3.24 -11.10 -9.61
C MET A 1 -1.84 -11.47 -10.08
N LYS A 2 -1.27 -10.70 -11.00
CA LYS A 2 0.13 -10.88 -11.42
C LYS A 2 1.04 -10.45 -10.27
N SER A 3 2.12 -11.18 -10.02
CA SER A 3 3.10 -10.79 -8.99
C SER A 3 4.13 -9.84 -9.58
N TRP A 4 3.82 -8.55 -9.61
CA TRP A 4 4.69 -7.48 -10.12
C TRP A 4 6.02 -7.39 -9.38
N ILE A 5 6.01 -7.69 -8.08
CA ILE A 5 7.19 -7.57 -7.23
C ILE A 5 8.13 -8.78 -7.27
N ALA A 6 7.81 -9.85 -8.00
CA ALA A 6 8.55 -11.12 -7.88
C ALA A 6 10.07 -10.95 -8.09
N ASN A 7 10.47 -10.09 -9.05
CA ASN A 7 11.86 -9.85 -9.43
C ASN A 7 12.42 -8.50 -8.92
N THR A 8 11.76 -7.87 -7.93
CA THR A 8 12.19 -6.57 -7.40
C THR A 8 13.07 -6.73 -6.16
N LYS A 9 13.87 -5.70 -5.85
CA LYS A 9 14.69 -5.70 -4.64
C LYS A 9 13.83 -5.69 -3.40
N ILE A 10 12.68 -5.02 -3.44
CA ILE A 10 11.79 -4.96 -2.28
C ILE A 10 11.23 -6.34 -1.90
N ASN A 11 10.94 -7.21 -2.87
CA ASN A 11 10.52 -8.58 -2.58
C ASN A 11 11.61 -9.40 -1.90
N ALA A 12 12.87 -9.21 -2.31
CA ALA A 12 14.03 -9.82 -1.67
C ALA A 12 14.28 -9.27 -0.26
N LEU A 13 14.12 -7.95 -0.06
CA LEU A 13 14.24 -7.30 1.25
C LEU A 13 13.16 -7.79 2.21
N LEU A 14 11.94 -7.95 1.74
CA LEU A 14 10.83 -8.60 2.44
C LEU A 14 10.95 -10.14 2.38
N GLY A 15 12.11 -10.72 2.07
CA GLY A 15 12.32 -12.17 2.06
C GLY A 15 12.67 -12.73 3.43
N ALA A 16 12.64 -14.07 3.56
CA ALA A 16 12.93 -14.80 4.80
C ALA A 16 14.36 -14.61 5.34
N SER A 17 15.27 -14.06 4.53
CA SER A 17 16.68 -13.85 4.86
C SER A 17 16.96 -12.52 5.60
N SER A 18 15.98 -11.62 5.67
CA SER A 18 16.12 -10.32 6.33
C SER A 18 15.64 -10.36 7.78
N PRO A 19 16.19 -9.53 8.69
CA PRO A 19 15.56 -9.29 9.98
C PRO A 19 14.10 -8.93 9.78
N LYS A 20 13.19 -9.55 10.56
CA LYS A 20 11.75 -9.27 10.43
C LYS A 20 11.52 -7.77 10.67
N PRO A 21 11.03 -7.02 9.67
CA PRO A 21 10.80 -5.60 9.83
C PRO A 21 9.66 -5.38 10.84
N ASP A 22 9.71 -4.26 11.56
CA ASP A 22 8.65 -3.85 12.48
C ASP A 22 7.36 -3.59 11.68
N GLY A 23 6.39 -4.49 11.83
CA GLY A 23 5.13 -4.46 11.07
C GLY A 23 4.29 -3.20 11.28
N VAL A 24 4.43 -2.50 12.41
CA VAL A 24 3.76 -1.21 12.65
C VAL A 24 4.42 -0.12 11.83
N LYS A 25 5.75 -0.08 11.80
CA LYS A 25 6.50 0.89 11.00
C LYS A 25 6.32 0.64 9.50
N VAL A 26 6.32 -0.62 9.07
CA VAL A 26 6.02 -1.01 7.67
C VAL A 26 4.63 -0.51 7.29
N ARG A 27 3.62 -0.72 8.15
CA ARG A 27 2.25 -0.24 7.90
C ARG A 27 2.22 1.26 7.64
N ARG A 28 2.91 2.07 8.47
CA ARG A 28 2.97 3.52 8.30
C ARG A 28 3.57 3.92 6.95
N ILE A 29 4.68 3.31 6.54
CA ILE A 29 5.27 3.56 5.21
C ILE A 29 4.30 3.18 4.10
N LEU A 30 3.58 2.06 4.21
CA LEU A 30 2.66 1.64 3.16
C LEU A 30 1.41 2.53 3.07
N ILE A 31 0.98 3.15 4.18
CA ILE A 31 -0.04 4.22 4.15
C ILE A 31 0.49 5.43 3.38
N GLU A 32 1.71 5.89 3.69
CA GLU A 32 2.37 7.00 2.96
C GLU A 32 2.57 6.66 1.48
N TYR A 33 2.81 5.39 1.17
CA TYR A 33 2.97 4.92 -0.19
C TYR A 33 1.68 4.99 -1.00
N CYS A 34 0.55 4.60 -0.40
CA CYS A 34 -0.76 4.78 -1.01
C CYS A 34 -1.12 6.26 -1.17
N ASP A 35 -0.80 7.11 -0.18
CA ASP A 35 -0.97 8.58 -0.26
C ASP A 35 -0.13 9.19 -1.38
N ARG A 36 1.07 8.67 -1.63
CA ARG A 36 1.91 9.07 -2.76
C ARG A 36 1.26 8.74 -4.10
N TYR A 37 0.72 7.53 -4.26
CA TYR A 37 -0.02 7.16 -5.47
C TYR A 37 -1.21 8.11 -5.68
N GLN A 38 -2.02 8.34 -4.64
CA GLN A 38 -3.20 9.21 -4.66
C GLN A 38 -2.85 10.65 -5.07
N LYS A 39 -1.66 11.17 -4.71
CA LYS A 39 -1.21 12.51 -5.14
C LYS A 39 -0.90 12.60 -6.63
N ILE A 40 -0.55 11.49 -7.27
CA ILE A 40 -0.26 11.42 -8.70
C ILE A 40 -1.55 11.15 -9.48
N TYR A 41 -2.38 10.23 -8.98
CA TYR A 41 -3.63 9.78 -9.58
C TYR A 41 -4.78 9.91 -8.56
N PRO A 42 -5.39 11.11 -8.44
CA PRO A 42 -6.34 11.39 -7.38
C PRO A 42 -7.71 10.73 -7.61
N PHE A 43 -8.23 10.12 -6.55
CA PHE A 43 -9.60 9.63 -6.42
C PHE A 43 -10.29 10.23 -5.20
N GLU A 44 -11.32 11.04 -5.41
CA GLU A 44 -12.03 11.74 -4.31
C GLU A 44 -12.51 10.80 -3.20
N ILE A 45 -12.99 9.60 -3.56
CA ILE A 45 -13.49 8.59 -2.62
C ILE A 45 -12.43 8.06 -1.65
N LEU A 46 -11.14 8.21 -1.97
CA LEU A 46 -10.03 7.73 -1.14
C LEU A 46 -9.47 8.79 -0.17
N GLU A 47 -9.87 10.06 -0.29
CA GLU A 47 -9.31 11.15 0.52
C GLU A 47 -9.57 10.94 2.02
N GLN A 48 -10.83 10.69 2.39
CA GLN A 48 -11.19 10.50 3.80
C GLN A 48 -10.60 9.22 4.41
N PRO A 49 -10.66 8.04 3.73
CA PRO A 49 -9.99 6.84 4.23
C PRO A 49 -8.49 7.01 4.46
N LEU A 50 -7.77 7.68 3.55
CA LEU A 50 -6.35 7.95 3.70
C LEU A 50 -6.06 8.91 4.85
N GLU A 51 -6.84 9.98 4.99
CA GLU A 51 -6.71 10.92 6.10
C GLU A 51 -6.94 10.21 7.45
N PHE A 52 -7.95 9.34 7.52
CA PHE A 52 -8.23 8.53 8.70
C PHE A 52 -7.04 7.64 9.08
N LEU A 53 -6.48 6.91 8.11
CA LEU A 53 -5.33 6.03 8.32
C LEU A 53 -4.07 6.77 8.76
N LYS A 54 -3.83 7.99 8.25
CA LYS A 54 -2.67 8.81 8.59
C LYS A 54 -2.75 9.42 9.99
N ASN A 55 -3.96 9.76 10.44
CA ASN A 55 -4.18 10.44 11.70
C ASN A 55 -4.35 9.49 12.91
N ASP A 56 -4.29 8.17 12.70
CA ASP A 56 -4.40 7.13 13.74
C ASP A 56 -5.60 7.36 14.69
N VAL A 57 -6.73 7.77 14.11
CA VAL A 57 -7.92 8.13 14.88
C VAL A 57 -8.63 6.86 15.33
N ASN A 58 -8.45 6.48 16.59
CA ASN A 58 -9.18 5.36 17.21
C ASN A 58 -10.64 5.73 17.50
N SER A 59 -11.48 5.63 16.47
CA SER A 59 -12.94 5.68 16.60
C SER A 59 -13.55 4.51 15.83
N ASP A 60 -14.16 3.57 16.54
CA ASP A 60 -14.77 2.36 15.96
C ASP A 60 -15.86 2.70 14.92
N SER A 61 -16.65 3.74 15.17
CA SER A 61 -17.67 4.19 14.21
C SER A 61 -17.04 4.73 12.93
N LYS A 62 -15.93 5.46 13.07
CA LYS A 62 -15.20 6.03 11.92
C LYS A 62 -14.45 4.93 11.15
N HIS A 63 -13.91 3.92 11.84
CA HIS A 63 -13.31 2.74 11.21
C HIS A 63 -14.32 2.04 10.30
N GLY A 64 -15.52 1.74 10.80
CA GLY A 64 -16.57 1.08 10.03
C GLY A 64 -17.02 1.89 8.81
N GLU A 65 -17.13 3.20 8.95
CA GLU A 65 -17.47 4.13 7.85
C GLU A 65 -16.39 4.14 6.75
N MET A 66 -15.13 4.35 7.13
CA MET A 66 -14.02 4.39 6.17
C MET A 66 -13.84 3.05 5.46
N ARG A 67 -14.02 1.95 6.19
CA ARG A 67 -13.98 0.61 5.62
C ARG A 67 -15.13 0.37 4.63
N ALA A 68 -16.32 0.90 4.88
CA ALA A 68 -17.44 0.82 3.95
C ALA A 68 -17.17 1.61 2.66
N LEU A 69 -16.61 2.82 2.77
CA LEU A 69 -16.19 3.62 1.61
C LEU A 69 -15.17 2.88 0.74
N LEU A 70 -14.15 2.27 1.36
CA LEU A 70 -13.15 1.51 0.64
C LEU A 70 -13.73 0.29 -0.08
N ARG A 71 -14.73 -0.39 0.51
CA ARG A 71 -15.43 -1.49 -0.17
C ARG A 71 -16.18 -1.04 -1.42
N VAL A 72 -16.84 0.11 -1.36
CA VAL A 72 -17.50 0.69 -2.55
C VAL A 72 -16.44 0.97 -3.61
N ALA A 73 -15.34 1.63 -3.25
CA ALA A 73 -14.24 1.92 -4.18
C ALA A 73 -13.62 0.64 -4.79
N ALA A 74 -13.55 -0.46 -4.03
CA ALA A 74 -13.02 -1.75 -4.51
C ALA A 74 -13.92 -2.43 -5.58
N GLU A 75 -15.17 -2.00 -5.72
CA GLU A 75 -16.15 -2.59 -6.65
C GLU A 75 -16.49 -1.65 -7.84
N GLU A 76 -15.91 -0.46 -7.89
CA GLU A 76 -16.10 0.50 -8.99
C GLU A 76 -15.54 0.00 -10.33
N TYR A 77 -16.00 0.54 -11.45
CA TYR A 77 -15.50 0.21 -12.79
C TYR A 77 -14.16 0.92 -13.12
N CYS A 78 -13.20 0.89 -12.20
CA CYS A 78 -11.88 1.49 -12.35
C CYS A 78 -10.82 0.64 -11.64
N ILE A 79 -10.07 -0.17 -12.40
CA ILE A 79 -9.12 -1.16 -11.86
C ILE A 79 -8.10 -0.51 -10.92
N SER A 80 -7.51 0.62 -11.32
CA SER A 80 -6.51 1.30 -10.49
C SER A 80 -7.08 1.84 -9.17
N LEU A 81 -8.35 2.29 -9.16
CA LEU A 81 -9.06 2.62 -7.92
C LEU A 81 -9.29 1.37 -7.08
N ASN A 82 -9.76 0.28 -7.69
CA ASN A 82 -10.05 -0.97 -6.97
C ASN A 82 -8.80 -1.49 -6.24
N GLU A 83 -7.67 -1.50 -6.94
CA GLU A 83 -6.40 -1.99 -6.40
C GLU A 83 -5.90 -1.14 -5.21
N ILE A 84 -5.99 0.19 -5.29
CA ILE A 84 -5.62 1.05 -4.15
C ILE A 84 -6.62 0.89 -3.00
N ALA A 85 -7.92 0.73 -3.29
CA ALA A 85 -8.92 0.49 -2.27
C ALA A 85 -8.67 -0.83 -1.52
N ASP A 86 -8.32 -1.91 -2.23
CA ASP A 86 -7.93 -3.20 -1.63
C ASP A 86 -6.66 -3.08 -0.78
N ALA A 87 -5.66 -2.34 -1.24
CA ALA A 87 -4.46 -2.04 -0.46
C ALA A 87 -4.81 -1.33 0.87
N LEU A 88 -5.71 -0.35 0.82
CA LEU A 88 -6.15 0.40 1.99
C LEU A 88 -7.04 -0.44 2.92
N LEU A 89 -7.82 -1.38 2.41
CA LEU A 89 -8.60 -2.34 3.22
C LEU A 89 -7.69 -3.24 4.05
N GLU A 90 -6.58 -3.72 3.49
CA GLU A 90 -5.59 -4.47 4.28
C GLU A 90 -4.97 -3.58 5.38
N LEU A 91 -4.66 -2.32 5.06
CA LEU A 91 -4.07 -1.38 6.00
C LEU A 91 -5.02 -0.96 7.13
N ILE A 92 -6.34 -0.85 6.86
CA ILE A 92 -7.33 -0.47 7.86
C ILE A 92 -7.68 -1.61 8.82
N ASP A 93 -7.66 -2.86 8.33
CA ASP A 93 -8.02 -4.03 9.13
C ASP A 93 -6.83 -4.61 9.91
N VAL A 94 -5.59 -4.32 9.49
CA VAL A 94 -4.38 -4.95 10.05
C VAL A 94 -3.43 -3.92 10.69
N PRO A 95 -3.38 -3.80 12.03
CA PRO A 95 -2.52 -2.83 12.71
C PRO A 95 -1.03 -3.21 12.70
N VAL A 96 -0.71 -4.51 12.64
CA VAL A 96 0.67 -5.02 12.59
C VAL A 96 0.81 -5.93 11.38
N LEU A 97 1.53 -5.47 10.35
CA LEU A 97 1.65 -6.22 9.10
C LEU A 97 2.65 -7.37 9.20
N THR A 98 2.26 -8.51 8.64
CA THR A 98 3.20 -9.54 8.23
C THR A 98 3.88 -9.15 6.92
N THR A 99 5.01 -9.80 6.64
CA THR A 99 5.75 -9.67 5.40
C THR A 99 4.89 -10.00 4.16
N ASP A 100 4.06 -11.03 4.24
CA ASP A 100 3.21 -11.43 3.11
C ASP A 100 2.09 -10.41 2.86
N GLN A 101 1.53 -9.82 3.92
CA GLN A 101 0.57 -8.72 3.79
C GLN A 101 1.23 -7.47 3.18
N ALA A 102 2.43 -7.12 3.62
CA ALA A 102 3.18 -6.00 3.03
C ALA A 102 3.42 -6.22 1.52
N LYS A 103 3.84 -7.43 1.14
CA LYS A 103 4.00 -7.82 -0.28
C LYS A 103 2.70 -7.71 -1.06
N LYS A 104 1.60 -8.21 -0.50
CA LYS A 104 0.27 -8.11 -1.12
C LYS A 104 -0.11 -6.65 -1.37
N ILE A 105 0.01 -5.79 -0.36
CA ILE A 105 -0.29 -4.35 -0.44
C ILE A 105 0.57 -3.67 -1.52
N ILE A 106 1.88 -3.91 -1.54
CA ILE A 106 2.76 -3.33 -2.57
C ILE A 106 2.34 -3.80 -3.97
N ASN A 107 1.97 -5.07 -4.11
CA ASN A 107 1.58 -5.64 -5.39
C ASN A 107 0.29 -5.00 -5.93
N HIS A 108 -0.68 -4.70 -5.07
CA HIS A 108 -1.88 -3.94 -5.42
C HIS A 108 -1.51 -2.54 -5.97
N VAL A 109 -0.63 -1.81 -5.27
CA VAL A 109 -0.21 -0.47 -5.73
C VAL A 109 0.56 -0.55 -7.06
N PHE A 110 1.37 -1.58 -7.29
CA PHE A 110 2.06 -1.79 -8.57
C PHE A 110 1.08 -2.13 -9.70
N GLU A 111 0.02 -2.92 -9.43
CA GLU A 111 -1.05 -3.16 -10.39
C GLU A 111 -1.77 -1.84 -10.74
N ALA A 112 -2.05 -0.99 -9.76
CA ALA A 112 -2.64 0.33 -9.99
C ALA A 112 -1.75 1.24 -10.87
N TYR A 113 -0.43 1.26 -10.63
CA TYR A 113 0.51 1.98 -11.50
C TYR A 113 0.49 1.44 -12.94
N SER A 114 0.37 0.12 -13.12
CA SER A 114 0.38 -0.51 -14.45
C SER A 114 -0.81 -0.11 -15.34
N CYS A 115 -1.87 0.45 -14.74
CA CYS A 115 -3.00 1.02 -15.48
C CYS A 115 -2.68 2.38 -16.11
N ASN A 116 -1.62 3.07 -15.65
CA ASN A 116 -1.27 4.43 -16.04
C ASN A 116 0.12 4.56 -16.67
N GLU A 117 1.05 3.66 -16.33
CA GLU A 117 2.45 3.72 -16.72
C GLU A 117 2.93 2.36 -17.24
N SER A 118 3.95 2.37 -18.10
CA SER A 118 4.59 1.13 -18.52
C SER A 118 5.37 0.50 -17.36
N PRO A 119 5.44 -0.85 -17.26
CA PRO A 119 6.22 -1.51 -16.20
C PRO A 119 7.66 -1.03 -16.10
N GLU A 120 8.29 -0.73 -17.23
CA GLU A 120 9.66 -0.25 -17.31
C GLU A 120 9.83 1.13 -16.64
N ASP A 121 8.80 1.98 -16.68
CA ASP A 121 8.84 3.33 -16.12
C ASP A 121 8.62 3.35 -14.61
N PHE A 122 7.65 2.58 -14.10
CA PHE A 122 7.30 2.66 -12.68
C PHE A 122 8.07 1.66 -11.81
N ILE A 123 8.33 0.42 -12.26
CA ILE A 123 8.90 -0.62 -11.38
C ILE A 123 10.22 -0.19 -10.76
N GLN A 124 11.13 0.38 -11.57
CA GLN A 124 12.43 0.81 -11.07
C GLN A 124 12.30 1.96 -10.07
N ARG A 125 11.44 2.95 -10.35
CA ARG A 125 11.21 4.13 -9.52
C ARG A 125 10.61 3.74 -8.17
N GLU A 126 9.58 2.91 -8.21
CA GLU A 126 8.81 2.47 -7.05
C GLU A 126 9.60 1.48 -6.18
N ASP A 127 10.33 0.53 -6.78
CA ASP A 127 11.21 -0.40 -6.06
C ASP A 127 12.31 0.36 -5.31
N ALA A 128 12.92 1.37 -5.93
CA ALA A 128 13.93 2.20 -5.30
C ALA A 128 13.37 3.02 -4.13
N TYR A 129 12.18 3.62 -4.29
CA TYR A 129 11.50 4.35 -3.23
C TYR A 129 11.21 3.43 -2.03
N LEU A 130 10.59 2.28 -2.26
CA LEU A 130 10.24 1.34 -1.20
C LEU A 130 11.47 0.79 -0.50
N CYS A 131 12.51 0.40 -1.25
CA CYS A 131 13.76 -0.07 -0.67
C CYS A 131 14.38 0.99 0.25
N LYS A 132 14.43 2.26 -0.18
CA LYS A 132 14.97 3.34 0.65
C LYS A 132 14.19 3.46 1.97
N ASN A 133 12.88 3.63 1.90
CA ASN A 133 12.07 3.90 3.09
C ASN A 133 11.96 2.68 4.02
N LEU A 134 11.88 1.46 3.48
CA LEU A 134 11.76 0.25 4.31
C LEU A 134 13.12 -0.21 4.87
N PHE A 135 14.24 0.02 4.17
CA PHE A 135 15.58 -0.34 4.65
C PHE A 135 16.08 0.59 5.77
N GLU A 136 15.74 1.88 5.72
CA GLU A 136 16.04 2.83 6.81
C GLU A 136 15.49 2.35 8.16
N ILE A 137 14.37 1.62 8.14
CA ILE A 137 13.72 1.09 9.34
C ILE A 137 14.37 -0.21 9.85
N THR A 138 14.92 -1.04 8.98
CA THR A 138 15.60 -2.29 9.39
C THR A 138 17.03 -2.06 9.88
N SER A 139 17.59 -0.87 9.66
CA SER A 139 18.98 -0.53 10.00
C SER A 139 19.11 0.32 11.27
N SER A 140 17.99 0.65 11.92
CA SER A 140 17.90 1.54 13.10
C SER A 140 17.57 0.77 14.38
#